data_AF-A0A081PI69-F1
#
_entry.id   AF-A0A081PI69-F1
#
_cell.length_a   1.000
_cell.length_b   1.000
_cell.length_c   1.000
_cell.angle_alpha   90.00
_cell.angle_beta   90.00
_cell.angle_gamma   90.00
#
_symmetry.space_group_name_H-M   'P 1'
#
loop_
_entity.id
_entity.type
_entity.pdbx_description
1 polymer ?
#
loop_
_entity_poly.entity_id
_entity_poly.type
_entity_poly.pdbx_seq_one_letter_code
_entity_poly.pdbx_strand_id
1 'polypeptide(L)' 'MKTLTFYFDHPVAVKVFLSCTSNKEHRYAIQFIRSDETGLLTIPVHDVPDGTWLLNMEWSFDEREYCMEKTIKMPEGTVL' A
#
# COMPACT_ATOMS: atom_id res chain seq x y z
N MET A 1 -2.13 -14.93 4.43
CA MET A 1 -1.45 -13.63 4.65
C MET A 1 -2.08 -12.60 3.72
N LYS A 2 -2.71 -11.53 4.22
CA LYS A 2 -3.32 -10.49 3.37
C LYS A 2 -2.24 -9.54 2.86
N THR A 3 -2.13 -9.37 1.54
CA THR A 3 -1.14 -8.50 0.91
C THR A 3 -1.76 -7.73 -0.24
N LEU A 4 -1.20 -6.57 -0.56
CA LEU A 4 -1.43 -5.86 -1.82
C LEU A 4 -0.17 -5.94 -2.66
N THR A 5 -0.34 -6.15 -3.96
CA THR A 5 0.78 -6.26 -4.88
C THR A 5 0.70 -5.18 -5.95
N PHE A 6 1.81 -4.49 -6.16
CA PHE A 6 1.97 -3.47 -7.19
C PHE A 6 3.21 -3.81 -8.03
N TYR A 7 3.14 -3.49 -9.32
CA TYR A 7 4.24 -3.68 -10.23
C TYR A 7 4.73 -2.31 -10.70
N PHE A 8 6.04 -2.11 -10.61
CA PHE A 8 6.76 -0.94 -11.12
C PHE A 8 7.71 -1.42 -12.21
N ASP A 9 7.96 -0.57 -13.21
CA ASP A 9 8.89 -0.91 -14.30
C ASP A 9 10.38 -0.90 -13.85
N HIS A 10 10.64 -0.56 -12.59
CA HIS A 10 11.96 -0.52 -11.98
C HIS A 10 11.87 -0.74 -10.45
N PRO A 11 12.96 -1.16 -9.78
CA PRO A 11 13.01 -1.25 -8.33
C PRO A 11 12.84 0.13 -7.66
N VAL A 12 11.96 0.21 -6.66
CA VAL A 12 11.58 1.45 -5.97
C VAL A 12 11.53 1.23 -4.46
N ALA A 13 11.82 2.30 -3.71
CA ALA A 13 11.50 2.40 -2.30
C ALA A 13 10.27 3.28 -2.14
N VAL A 14 9.21 2.74 -1.54
CA VAL A 14 7.88 3.36 -1.48
C VAL A 14 7.51 3.58 -0.03
N LYS A 15 7.04 4.79 0.26
CA LYS A 15 6.38 5.14 1.51
C LYS A 15 4.88 4.94 1.33
N VAL A 16 4.30 4.11 2.18
CA VAL A 16 2.92 3.64 2.10
C VAL A 16 2.10 4.16 3.27
N PHE A 17 0.91 4.65 2.97
CA PHE A 17 -0.06 5.14 3.95
C PHE A 17 -1.43 4.53 3.66
N LEU A 18 -2.13 4.14 4.71
CA LEU A 18 -3.51 3.65 4.63
C LEU A 18 -4.38 4.46 5.57
N SER A 19 -5.42 5.08 5.00
CA SER A 19 -6.43 5.84 5.75
C SER A 19 -7.79 5.18 5.59
N CYS A 20 -8.46 4.86 6.68
CA CYS A 20 -9.79 4.26 6.62
C CYS A 20 -10.81 5.32 6.15
N THR A 21 -11.59 5.01 5.11
CA THR A 21 -12.55 5.99 4.55
C THR A 21 -13.80 6.12 5.40
N SER A 22 -14.18 5.08 6.14
CA SER A 22 -15.34 5.08 7.05
C SER A 22 -15.03 5.69 8.41
N ASN A 23 -13.77 5.66 8.85
CA ASN A 23 -13.33 6.30 10.10
C ASN A 23 -11.99 7.00 9.92
N LYS A 24 -12.02 8.32 9.73
CA LYS A 24 -10.83 9.16 9.46
C LYS A 24 -9.81 9.23 10.60
N GLU A 25 -10.17 8.79 11.80
CA GLU A 25 -9.26 8.70 12.95
C GLU A 25 -8.40 7.44 12.89
N HIS A 26 -8.84 6.41 12.16
CA HIS A 26 -8.04 5.21 11.89
C HIS A 26 -7.06 5.47 10.75
N ARG A 27 -5.89 5.99 11.11
CA ARG A 27 -4.70 6.00 10.26
C ARG A 27 -3.85 4.80 10.61
N TYR A 28 -3.59 3.95 9.62
CA TYR A 28 -2.65 2.85 9.80
C TYR A 28 -1.22 3.38 9.68
N ALA A 29 -0.28 2.70 10.34
CA ALA A 29 1.12 3.12 10.41
C ALA A 29 1.74 3.29 9.01
N ILE A 30 2.60 4.30 8.90
CA ILE A 30 3.42 4.54 7.71
C ILE A 30 4.41 3.38 7.58
N GLN A 31 4.45 2.76 6.40
CA GLN A 31 5.42 1.71 6.10
C GLN A 31 6.36 2.16 4.98
N PHE A 32 7.65 1.88 5.13
CA PHE A 32 8.64 2.05 4.08
C PHE A 32 8.96 0.67 3.52
N ILE A 33 8.57 0.43 2.28
CA ILE A 33 8.63 -0.89 1.65
C ILE A 33 9.41 -0.74 0.35
N ARG A 34 10.32 -1.67 0.09
CA ARG A 34 11.08 -1.72 -1.16
C ARG A 34 10.50 -2.82 -2.05
N SER A 35 10.36 -2.55 -3.34
CA SER A 35 10.09 -3.62 -4.30
C SER A 35 11.31 -4.50 -4.50
N ASP A 36 11.08 -5.69 -5.06
CA ASP A 36 12.17 -6.58 -5.46
C ASP A 36 12.89 -6.08 -6.73
N GLU A 37 13.88 -6.85 -7.19
CA GLU A 37 14.69 -6.52 -8.38
C GLU A 37 13.86 -6.48 -9.68
N THR A 38 12.68 -7.09 -9.70
CA THR A 38 11.74 -7.07 -10.84
C THR A 38 10.77 -5.90 -10.77
N GLY A 39 10.80 -5.11 -9.70
CA GLY A 39 9.85 -4.01 -9.47
C GLY A 39 8.56 -4.45 -8.79
N LEU A 40 8.46 -5.68 -8.30
CA LEU A 40 7.28 -6.16 -7.57
C LEU A 40 7.29 -5.65 -6.12
N LEU A 41 6.31 -4.83 -5.76
CA LEU A 41 6.09 -4.35 -4.40
C LEU A 41 5.00 -5.17 -3.72
N THR A 42 5.34 -5.79 -2.58
CA THR A 42 4.36 -6.51 -1.75
C THR A 42 4.16 -5.77 -0.44
N ILE A 43 2.95 -5.27 -0.22
CA ILE A 43 2.56 -4.52 0.97
C ILE A 43 1.81 -5.45 1.93
N PRO A 44 2.33 -5.75 3.13
CA PRO A 44 1.62 -6.54 4.12
C PRO A 44 0.49 -5.73 4.74
N VAL A 45 -0.72 -6.29 4.71
CA VAL A 45 -1.94 -5.65 5.25
C VAL A 45 -2.72 -6.59 6.15
N HIS A 46 -2.01 -7.46 6.87
CA HIS A 46 -2.60 -8.50 7.71
C HIS A 46 -3.30 -7.94 8.96
N ASP A 47 -2.75 -6.90 9.58
CA ASP A 47 -3.39 -6.24 10.73
C ASP A 47 -4.29 -5.07 10.33
N VAL A 48 -4.54 -4.88 9.02
CA VAL A 48 -5.44 -3.84 8.53
C VAL A 48 -6.87 -4.41 8.57
N PRO A 49 -7.79 -3.79 9.33
CA PRO A 49 -9.17 -4.25 9.40
C PRO A 49 -9.88 -4.26 8.05
N ASP A 50 -10.90 -5.09 7.94
CA ASP A 50 -11.74 -5.14 6.75
C ASP A 50 -12.48 -3.82 6.56
N GLY A 51 -12.68 -3.42 5.31
CA GLY A 51 -13.31 -2.14 4.98
C GLY A 51 -12.78 -1.49 3.71
N THR A 52 -13.19 -0.23 3.51
CA THR A 52 -12.70 0.60 2.41
C THR A 52 -11.59 1.52 2.92
N TRP A 53 -10.45 1.47 2.24
CA TRP A 53 -9.25 2.18 2.61
C TRP A 53 -8.76 3.02 1.44
N LEU A 54 -8.22 4.19 1.76
CA LEU A 54 -7.47 5.01 0.85
C LEU A 54 -5.99 4.69 1.01
N LEU A 55 -5.40 4.06 -0.01
CA LEU A 55 -3.98 3.80 -0.12
C LEU A 55 -3.31 5.01 -0.77
N ASN A 56 -2.30 5.56 -0.11
CA ASN A 56 -1.39 6.54 -0.68
C ASN A 56 0.02 5.95 -0.73
N MET A 57 0.67 6.09 -1.87
CA MET A 57 2.05 5.68 -2.09
C MET A 57 2.87 6.86 -2.59
N GLU A 58 4.02 7.10 -1.98
CA GLU A 58 4.98 8.12 -2.37
C GLU A 58 6.32 7.44 -2.64
N TRP A 59 6.97 7.76 -3.76
CA TRP A 59 8.31 7.27 -4.06
C TRP A 59 9.10 8.27 -4.89
N SER A 60 10.41 8.11 -4.89
CA SER A 60 11.33 8.93 -5.69
C SER A 60 12.06 8.05 -6.69
N PHE A 61 12.19 8.52 -7.92
CA PHE A 61 12.98 7.87 -8.97
C PHE A 61 13.53 8.93 -9.92
N ASP A 62 14.80 8.80 -10.30
CA ASP A 62 15.48 9.72 -11.23
C ASP A 62 15.30 11.21 -10.87
N GLU A 63 15.58 11.55 -9.60
CA GLU A 63 15.43 12.90 -9.02
C GLU A 63 14.01 13.49 -9.07
N ARG A 64 13.01 12.67 -9.41
CA ARG A 64 11.60 13.06 -9.42
C ARG A 64 10.85 12.38 -8.29
N GLU A 65 9.85 13.08 -7.79
CA GLU A 65 8.90 12.57 -6.81
C GLU A 65 7.61 12.16 -7.49
N TYR A 66 7.08 11.02 -7.08
CA TYR A 66 5.84 10.44 -7.59
C TYR A 66 4.91 10.13 -6.44
N CYS A 67 3.62 10.32 -6.68
CA CYS A 67 2.57 9.90 -5.77
C CYS A 67 1.48 9.14 -6.51
N MET A 68 0.88 8.18 -5.82
CA MET A 68 -0.29 7.45 -6.29
C MET A 68 -1.29 7.29 -5.16
N GLU A 69 -2.54 7.64 -5.46
CA GLU A 69 -3.67 7.43 -4.57
C GLU A 69 -4.62 6.38 -5.18
N LYS A 70 -5.08 5.44 -4.35
CA LYS A 70 -6.03 4.41 -4.78
C LYS A 70 -6.96 3.99 -3.65
N THR A 71 -8.25 4.00 -3.92
CA THR A 71 -9.24 3.36 -3.04
C THR A 71 -9.19 1.86 -3.23
N ILE A 72 -9.03 1.13 -2.12
CA ILE A 72 -9.00 -0.33 -2.09
C ILE A 72 -10.07 -0.84 -1.13
N LYS A 73 -10.67 -1.98 -1.47
CA LYS A 73 -11.56 -2.72 -0.57
C LYS A 73 -10.79 -3.91 -0.04
N MET A 74 -10.58 -3.96 1.27
CA MET A 74 -10.02 -5.13 1.92
C MET A 74 -11.15 -6.16 2.06
N PRO A 75 -11.03 -7.35 1.47
CA PRO A 75 -12.08 -8.35 1.56
C PRO A 75 -12.23 -8.82 3.00
N GLU A 76 -13.49 -8.89 3.46
CA GLU A 76 -13.87 -9.66 4.64
C GLU A 76 -13.22 -11.03 4.53
N GLY A 77 -12.46 -11.42 5.56
CA GLY A 77 -11.54 -12.56 5.51
C GLY A 77 -12.11 -13.75 4.73
N THR A 78 -11.58 -14.00 3.53
CA THR A 78 -11.78 -15.32 2.90
C THR A 78 -10.85 -16.28 3.62
N VAL A 79 -11.41 -16.92 4.65
CA VAL A 79 -10.89 -18.19 5.16
C VAL A 79 -11.09 -19.20 4.03
N LEU A 80 -10.00 -19.59 3.37
CA LEU A 80 -9.90 -20.83 2.62
C LEU A 80 -9.02 -21.78 3.41
#